data_AF-A0A7C5LLJ2-F1
#
_entry.id   AF-A0A7C5LLJ2-F1
#
_cell.length_a   1.000
_cell.length_b   1.000
_cell.length_c   1.000
_cell.angle_alpha   90.00
_cell.angle_beta   90.00
_cell.angle_gamma   90.00
#
_symmetry.space_group_name_H-M   'P 1'
#
loop_
_entity.id
_entity.type
_entity.pdbx_description
1 polymer ?
#
loop_
_entity_poly.entity_id
_entity_poly.type
_entity_poly.pdbx_seq_one_letter_code
_entity_poly.pdbx_strand_id
1 'polypeptide(L)'
;MWAEPDETSRARIHRELRRSIIMGHRQPNERLDIQELARSYGSSITPVRDALQMLAQEGLVTIKPRSGCFVTHVTLKELRDLYDLRVILEAAAAERAALRITDEQIEELRQVHSAGYTGDDDESYDRYTDENRRFHYLVAEASGNHELAETLGRLHDRLARFMVLRHGG
;
A
#
# COMPACT_ATOMS: atom_id res chain seq x y z
N MET A 1 -31.74 -23.30 4.84
CA MET A 1 -30.32 -23.47 4.47
C MET A 1 -29.78 -22.08 4.24
N TRP A 2 -29.28 -21.43 5.30
CA TRP A 2 -28.68 -20.10 5.20
C TRP A 2 -27.23 -20.31 4.77
N ALA A 3 -26.89 -19.84 3.57
CA ALA A 3 -25.51 -19.83 3.11
C ALA A 3 -24.70 -18.93 4.05
N GLU A 4 -23.61 -19.45 4.61
CA GLU A 4 -22.65 -18.65 5.35
C GLU A 4 -22.21 -17.47 4.45
N PRO A 5 -22.14 -16.23 4.96
CA PRO A 5 -21.61 -15.12 4.18
C PRO A 5 -20.13 -15.37 3.94
N ASP A 6 -19.85 -15.87 2.75
CA ASP A 6 -18.57 -16.46 2.34
C ASP A 6 -17.42 -15.46 2.49
N GLU A 7 -16.47 -15.75 3.39
CA GLU A 7 -15.17 -15.08 3.56
C GLU A 7 -14.49 -14.83 2.19
N THR A 8 -14.67 -15.79 1.28
CA THR A 8 -14.18 -15.76 -0.11
C THR A 8 -14.82 -14.63 -0.92
N SER A 9 -16.08 -14.29 -0.68
CA SER A 9 -16.80 -13.22 -1.40
C SER A 9 -16.28 -11.84 -1.01
N ARG A 10 -16.06 -11.57 0.28
CA ARG A 10 -15.44 -10.32 0.74
C ARG A 10 -14.01 -10.18 0.22
N ALA A 11 -13.18 -11.21 0.38
CA ALA A 11 -11.79 -11.19 -0.07
C ALA A 11 -11.69 -10.98 -1.60
N ARG A 12 -12.57 -11.61 -2.37
CA ARG A 12 -12.65 -11.40 -3.82
C ARG A 12 -13.04 -9.96 -4.18
N ILE A 13 -14.10 -9.41 -3.57
CA ILE A 13 -14.54 -8.03 -3.82
C ILE A 13 -13.44 -7.04 -3.46
N HIS A 14 -12.79 -7.23 -2.32
CA HIS A 14 -11.65 -6.43 -1.90
C HIS A 14 -10.54 -6.44 -2.96
N ARG A 15 -10.08 -7.63 -3.38
CA ARG A 15 -9.03 -7.77 -4.40
C ARG A 15 -9.41 -7.13 -5.73
N GLU A 16 -10.61 -7.41 -6.25
CA GLU A 16 -11.07 -6.87 -7.54
C GLU A 16 -11.22 -5.34 -7.50
N LEU A 17 -11.78 -4.78 -6.42
CA LEU A 17 -11.96 -3.34 -6.28
C LEU A 17 -10.63 -2.62 -6.02
N ARG A 18 -9.74 -3.22 -5.21
CA ARG A 18 -8.34 -2.79 -5.02
C ARG A 18 -7.65 -2.67 -6.37
N ARG A 19 -7.68 -3.74 -7.18
CA ARG A 19 -7.09 -3.76 -8.53
C ARG A 19 -7.70 -2.68 -9.44
N SER A 20 -9.02 -2.46 -9.39
CA SER A 20 -9.68 -1.43 -10.18
C SER A 20 -9.25 -0.01 -9.81
N ILE A 21 -8.98 0.26 -8.53
CA ILE A 21 -8.45 1.53 -8.03
C ILE A 21 -6.97 1.69 -8.39
N ILE A 22 -6.17 0.63 -8.18
CA ILE A 22 -4.75 0.52 -8.58
C ILE A 22 -4.58 0.84 -10.06
N MET A 23 -5.46 0.27 -10.88
CA MET A 23 -5.36 0.32 -12.34
C MET A 23 -6.00 1.57 -12.94
N GLY A 24 -6.36 2.56 -12.13
CA GLY A 24 -6.98 3.81 -12.58
C GLY A 24 -8.35 3.64 -13.26
N HIS A 25 -8.93 2.43 -13.25
CA HIS A 25 -10.29 2.19 -13.74
C HIS A 25 -11.32 2.91 -12.86
N ARG A 26 -11.00 3.11 -11.58
CA ARG A 26 -11.73 4.00 -10.68
C ARG A 26 -10.94 5.27 -10.46
N GLN A 27 -11.57 6.41 -10.69
CA GLN A 27 -10.90 7.71 -10.67
C GLN A 27 -10.75 8.23 -9.24
N PRO A 28 -9.69 8.99 -8.93
CA PRO A 28 -9.60 9.75 -7.69
C PRO A 28 -10.86 10.60 -7.44
N ASN A 29 -11.34 10.65 -6.19
CA ASN A 29 -12.62 11.25 -5.78
C ASN A 29 -13.89 10.60 -6.33
N GLU A 30 -13.80 9.53 -7.11
CA GLU A 30 -14.98 8.80 -7.56
C GLU A 30 -15.77 8.27 -6.37
N ARG A 31 -17.10 8.47 -6.40
CA ARG A 31 -18.00 7.95 -5.38
C ARG A 31 -18.28 6.48 -5.63
N LEU A 32 -18.03 5.65 -4.62
CA LEU A 32 -18.31 4.22 -4.63
C LEU A 32 -19.68 3.96 -4.01
N ASP A 33 -20.68 3.70 -4.86
CA ASP A 33 -22.04 3.34 -4.41
C ASP A 33 -22.10 1.87 -4.01
N ILE A 34 -22.40 1.63 -2.73
CA ILE A 34 -22.43 0.28 -2.14
C ILE A 34 -23.52 -0.58 -2.76
N GLN A 35 -24.68 0.00 -3.12
CA GLN A 35 -25.79 -0.74 -3.74
C GLN A 35 -25.46 -1.13 -5.18
N GLU A 36 -24.76 -0.25 -5.90
CA GLU A 36 -24.29 -0.55 -7.24
C GLU A 36 -23.21 -1.63 -7.22
N LEU A 37 -22.23 -1.52 -6.33
CA LEU A 37 -21.17 -2.52 -6.18
C LEU A 37 -21.74 -3.89 -5.76
N ALA A 38 -22.71 -3.92 -4.85
CA ALA A 38 -23.39 -5.17 -4.47
C ALA A 38 -24.05 -5.85 -5.68
N ARG A 39 -24.75 -5.08 -6.51
CA ARG A 39 -25.35 -5.58 -7.75
C ARG A 39 -24.29 -6.05 -8.76
N SER A 40 -23.21 -5.28 -8.96
CA SER A 40 -22.18 -5.63 -9.95
C SER A 40 -21.40 -6.89 -9.58
N TYR A 41 -21.14 -7.10 -8.29
CA TYR A 41 -20.41 -8.29 -7.82
C TYR A 41 -21.34 -9.50 -7.54
N GLY A 42 -22.65 -9.34 -7.73
CA GLY A 42 -23.63 -10.39 -7.43
C GLY A 42 -23.64 -10.79 -5.95
N SER A 43 -23.41 -9.82 -5.06
CA SER A 43 -23.23 -10.05 -3.62
C SER A 43 -24.19 -9.19 -2.78
N SER A 44 -24.25 -9.46 -1.47
CA SER A 44 -25.00 -8.60 -0.55
C SER A 44 -24.19 -7.35 -0.16
N ILE A 45 -24.86 -6.39 0.47
CA ILE A 45 -24.25 -5.12 0.91
C ILE A 45 -23.14 -5.33 1.95
N THR A 46 -23.30 -6.32 2.84
CA THR A 46 -22.38 -6.58 3.95
C THR A 46 -20.93 -6.85 3.48
N PRO A 47 -20.64 -7.84 2.63
CA PRO A 47 -19.27 -8.11 2.16
C PRO A 47 -18.69 -6.95 1.35
N VAL A 48 -19.51 -6.17 0.63
CA VAL A 48 -19.06 -4.94 -0.04
C VAL A 48 -18.62 -3.89 0.97
N ARG A 49 -19.40 -3.68 2.03
CA ARG A 49 -19.07 -2.72 3.09
C ARG A 49 -17.79 -3.13 3.81
N ASP A 50 -17.60 -4.42 4.08
CA ASP A 50 -16.40 -4.92 4.72
C ASP A 50 -15.17 -4.75 3.81
N ALA A 51 -15.30 -5.05 2.52
CA ALA A 51 -14.24 -4.80 1.54
C ALA A 51 -13.86 -3.31 1.44
N LEU A 52 -14.85 -2.41 1.46
CA LEU A 52 -14.61 -0.96 1.50
C LEU A 52 -13.95 -0.50 2.79
N GLN A 53 -14.23 -1.15 3.93
CA GLN A 53 -13.55 -0.89 5.20
C GLN A 53 -12.08 -1.32 5.14
N MET A 54 -11.78 -2.48 4.57
CA MET A 54 -10.39 -2.92 4.33
C MET A 54 -9.63 -1.92 3.44
N LEU A 55 -10.23 -1.52 2.32
CA LEU A 55 -9.66 -0.50 1.43
C LEU A 55 -9.48 0.86 2.11
N ALA A 56 -10.32 1.19 3.10
CA ALA A 56 -10.18 2.41 3.88
C ALA A 56 -9.03 2.34 4.89
N GLN A 57 -8.79 1.17 5.49
CA GLN A 57 -7.61 0.92 6.32
C GLN A 57 -6.31 1.02 5.49
N GLU A 58 -6.35 0.58 4.23
CA GLU A 58 -5.28 0.77 3.25
C GLU A 58 -5.20 2.21 2.72
N GLY A 59 -6.16 3.08 3.02
CA GLY A 59 -6.19 4.47 2.53
C GLY A 59 -6.52 4.63 1.05
N LEU A 60 -6.94 3.56 0.35
CA LEU A 60 -7.39 3.61 -1.05
C LEU A 60 -8.82 4.15 -1.18
N VAL A 61 -9.60 4.04 -0.11
CA VAL A 61 -10.96 4.58 -0.01
C VAL A 61 -11.06 5.50 1.21
N THR A 62 -11.74 6.63 1.06
CA THR A 62 -12.12 7.51 2.15
C THR A 62 -13.61 7.34 2.43
N ILE A 63 -13.97 6.91 3.65
CA ILE A 63 -15.36 6.79 4.09
C ILE A 63 -15.76 8.06 4.82
N LYS A 64 -16.66 8.84 4.23
CA LYS A 64 -17.17 10.10 4.80
C LYS A 64 -18.55 9.86 5.43
N PRO A 65 -18.72 10.11 6.75
CA PRO A 65 -20.02 9.97 7.41
C PRO A 65 -21.12 10.71 6.63
N ARG A 66 -22.25 10.03 6.39
CA ARG A 66 -23.43 10.53 5.65
C ARG A 66 -23.20 10.93 4.18
N SER A 67 -21.96 10.93 3.69
CA SER A 67 -21.63 11.36 2.32
C SER A 67 -21.30 10.19 1.39
N GLY A 68 -20.86 9.06 1.96
CA GLY A 68 -20.58 7.83 1.22
C GLY A 68 -19.10 7.45 1.24
N CYS A 69 -18.73 6.52 0.36
CA CYS A 69 -17.35 6.05 0.18
C CYS A 69 -16.79 6.65 -1.11
N PHE A 70 -15.53 7.05 -1.09
CA PHE A 70 -14.86 7.70 -2.23
C PHE A 70 -13.49 7.10 -2.45
N VAL A 71 -13.05 6.97 -3.70
CA VAL A 71 -11.64 6.66 -4.00
C VAL A 71 -10.78 7.81 -3.50
N THR A 72 -9.76 7.50 -2.71
CA THR A 72 -8.87 8.52 -2.14
C THR A 72 -8.17 9.29 -3.25
N HIS A 73 -8.19 10.62 -3.15
CA HIS A 73 -7.45 11.48 -4.07
C HIS A 73 -6.06 11.77 -3.55
N VAL A 74 -5.09 11.60 -4.44
CA VAL A 74 -3.68 11.89 -4.21
C VAL A 74 -3.25 12.82 -5.32
N THR A 75 -2.76 13.99 -4.96
CA THR A 75 -2.24 14.94 -5.94
C THR A 75 -0.82 14.55 -6.35
N LEU A 76 -0.45 14.79 -7.62
CA LEU A 76 0.95 14.66 -8.06
C LEU A 76 1.92 15.51 -7.23
N LYS A 77 1.41 16.61 -6.65
CA LYS A 77 2.15 17.45 -5.72
C LYS A 77 2.45 16.72 -4.41
N GLU A 78 1.46 16.12 -3.75
CA GLU A 78 1.68 15.35 -2.52
C GLU A 78 2.62 14.17 -2.74
N LEU A 79 2.52 13.51 -3.90
CA LEU A 79 3.46 12.47 -4.28
C LEU A 79 4.89 13.02 -4.35
N ARG A 80 5.08 14.15 -5.05
CA ARG A 80 6.37 14.82 -5.17
C ARG A 80 6.92 15.24 -3.81
N ASP A 81 6.12 15.88 -2.97
CA ASP A 81 6.52 16.35 -1.64
C ASP A 81 6.98 15.16 -0.76
N LEU A 82 6.34 13.99 -0.88
CA LEU A 82 6.74 12.78 -0.16
C LEU A 82 8.01 12.13 -0.72
N TYR A 83 8.19 12.16 -2.05
CA TYR A 83 9.44 11.72 -2.68
C TYR A 83 10.62 12.61 -2.27
N ASP A 84 10.44 13.93 -2.27
CA ASP A 84 11.49 14.88 -1.89
C ASP A 84 11.92 14.64 -0.44
N LEU A 85 10.96 14.47 0.48
CA LEU A 85 11.25 14.14 1.88
C LEU A 85 11.96 12.79 2.01
N ARG A 86 11.51 11.77 1.28
CA ARG A 86 12.15 10.45 1.28
C ARG A 86 13.62 10.53 0.86
N VAL A 87 13.92 11.22 -0.24
CA VAL A 87 15.30 11.37 -0.74
C VAL A 87 16.21 12.00 0.31
N ILE A 88 15.75 13.06 0.99
CA ILE A 88 16.52 13.73 2.04
C ILE A 88 16.82 12.77 3.20
N LEU A 89 15.81 12.03 3.66
CA LEU A 89 15.94 11.14 4.81
C LEU A 89 16.76 9.89 4.49
N GLU A 90 16.56 9.28 3.31
CA GLU A 90 17.33 8.12 2.88
C GLU A 90 18.81 8.43 2.69
N ALA A 91 19.14 9.59 2.12
CA ALA A 91 20.53 10.01 1.97
C ALA A 91 21.23 10.13 3.34
N ALA A 92 20.56 10.78 4.30
CA ALA A 92 21.08 10.91 5.66
C ALA A 92 21.17 9.56 6.39
N ALA A 93 20.21 8.65 6.16
CA ALA A 93 20.23 7.30 6.71
C ALA A 93 21.43 6.50 6.15
N ALA A 94 21.59 6.48 4.83
CA ALA A 94 22.64 5.75 4.14
C ALA A 94 24.04 6.24 4.50
N GLU A 95 24.25 7.57 4.55
CA GLU A 95 25.52 8.18 4.98
C GLU A 95 25.92 7.70 6.38
N ARG A 96 24.96 7.69 7.32
CA ARG A 96 25.21 7.28 8.71
C ARG A 96 25.36 5.77 8.86
N ALA A 97 24.60 5.00 8.11
CA ALA A 97 24.63 3.55 8.10
C ALA A 97 25.97 3.05 7.54
N ALA A 98 26.49 3.67 6.49
CA ALA A 98 27.79 3.30 5.91
C ALA A 98 28.95 3.33 6.93
N LEU A 99 28.84 4.11 8.01
CA LEU A 99 29.83 4.22 9.07
C LEU A 99 29.61 3.26 10.25
N ARG A 100 28.45 2.60 10.33
CA ARG A 100 27.97 1.88 11.53
C ARG A 100 27.49 0.47 11.29
N ILE A 101 27.09 0.16 10.07
CA ILE A 101 26.46 -1.10 9.71
C ILE A 101 27.38 -2.28 10.04
N THR A 102 26.81 -3.33 10.62
CA THR A 102 27.55 -4.55 10.97
C THR A 102 27.49 -5.58 9.83
N ASP A 103 28.41 -6.56 9.86
CA ASP A 103 28.43 -7.64 8.88
C ASP A 103 27.12 -8.46 8.92
N GLU A 104 26.53 -8.64 10.10
CA GLU A 104 25.23 -9.30 10.27
C GLU A 104 24.10 -8.52 9.59
N GLN A 105 24.06 -7.19 9.77
CA GLN A 105 23.05 -6.34 9.13
C GLN A 105 23.22 -6.28 7.60
N ILE A 106 24.46 -6.32 7.11
CA ILE A 106 24.74 -6.43 5.66
C ILE A 106 24.18 -7.74 5.11
N GLU A 107 24.35 -8.84 5.84
CA GLU A 107 23.83 -10.14 5.41
C GLU A 107 22.30 -10.17 5.42
N GLU A 108 21.66 -9.56 6.42
CA GLU A 108 20.21 -9.37 6.43
C GLU A 108 19.72 -8.56 5.22
N LEU A 109 20.40 -7.45 4.89
CA LEU A 109 20.06 -6.64 3.71
C LEU A 109 20.15 -7.45 2.40
N ARG A 110 21.13 -8.35 2.27
CA ARG A 110 21.27 -9.22 1.09
C ARG A 110 20.10 -10.20 0.96
N GLN A 111 19.61 -10.72 2.08
CA GLN A 111 18.49 -11.68 2.09
C GLN A 111 17.17 -11.02 1.68
N VAL A 112 16.96 -9.76 2.08
CA VAL A 112 15.74 -8.99 1.76
C VAL A 112 15.62 -8.64 0.26
N HIS A 113 16.69 -8.84 -0.54
CA HIS A 113 16.70 -8.55 -1.98
C HIS A 113 16.63 -9.80 -2.86
N SER A 114 16.04 -10.90 -2.38
CA SER A 114 16.07 -12.19 -3.08
C SER A 114 14.84 -12.46 -3.97
N ALA A 115 13.70 -11.79 -3.77
CA ALA A 115 12.54 -11.96 -4.65
C ALA A 115 12.51 -10.85 -5.71
N GLY A 116 12.97 -11.16 -6.91
CA GLY A 116 12.75 -10.29 -8.06
C GLY A 116 11.27 -10.02 -8.27
N TYR A 117 10.91 -8.78 -8.64
CA TYR A 117 9.58 -8.46 -9.11
C TYR A 117 9.32 -9.18 -10.45
N THR A 118 8.40 -10.15 -10.46
CA THR A 118 8.05 -10.91 -11.67
C THR A 118 6.97 -10.24 -12.50
N GLY A 119 6.28 -9.23 -11.97
CA GLY A 119 5.32 -8.40 -12.72
C GLY A 119 3.97 -9.03 -13.03
N ASP A 120 3.77 -10.32 -12.73
CA ASP A 120 2.64 -11.08 -13.28
C ASP A 120 1.44 -11.27 -12.33
N ASP A 121 1.53 -10.97 -11.04
CA ASP A 121 0.39 -11.05 -10.11
C ASP A 121 0.49 -10.08 -8.90
N ASP A 122 -0.68 -9.83 -8.28
CA ASP A 122 -0.83 -8.91 -7.13
C ASP A 122 0.00 -9.36 -5.91
N GLU A 123 0.24 -10.67 -5.76
CA GLU A 123 0.98 -11.25 -4.63
C GLU A 123 2.49 -10.97 -4.74
N SER A 124 3.02 -11.03 -5.97
CA SER A 124 4.39 -10.63 -6.30
C SER A 124 4.63 -9.14 -6.05
N TYR A 125 3.65 -8.29 -6.36
CA TYR A 125 3.73 -6.86 -6.10
C TYR A 125 3.68 -6.52 -4.60
N ASP A 126 2.76 -7.14 -3.85
CA ASP A 126 2.65 -6.94 -2.40
C ASP A 126 3.93 -7.39 -1.70
N ARG A 127 4.48 -8.55 -2.09
CA ARG A 127 5.77 -9.06 -1.60
C ARG A 127 6.92 -8.10 -1.90
N TYR A 128 7.04 -7.62 -3.14
CA TYR A 128 8.06 -6.65 -3.53
C TYR A 128 7.98 -5.36 -2.70
N THR A 129 6.76 -4.88 -2.45
CA THR A 129 6.53 -3.66 -1.66
C THR A 129 6.98 -3.84 -0.21
N ASP A 130 6.66 -4.99 0.40
CA ASP A 130 7.07 -5.34 1.75
C ASP A 130 8.59 -5.51 1.87
N GLU A 131 9.21 -6.19 0.90
CA GLU A 131 10.67 -6.36 0.84
C GLU A 131 11.39 -5.02 0.67
N ASN A 132 10.93 -4.18 -0.26
CA ASN A 132 11.50 -2.85 -0.47
C ASN A 132 11.38 -1.99 0.80
N ARG A 133 10.21 -2.01 1.47
CA ARG A 133 10.02 -1.33 2.75
C ARG A 133 11.00 -1.84 3.80
N ARG A 134 11.16 -3.16 3.93
CA ARG A 134 12.06 -3.79 4.90
C ARG A 134 13.53 -3.42 4.62
N PHE A 135 13.94 -3.41 3.36
CA PHE A 135 15.28 -3.00 2.95
C PHE A 135 15.59 -1.57 3.43
N HIS A 136 14.72 -0.62 3.10
CA HIS A 136 14.91 0.77 3.48
C HIS A 136 14.85 0.99 5.00
N TYR A 137 14.02 0.22 5.71
CA TYR A 137 13.99 0.24 7.17
C TYR A 137 15.32 -0.23 7.78
N LEU A 138 15.87 -1.37 7.33
CA LEU A 138 17.14 -1.91 7.83
C LEU A 138 18.31 -0.95 7.61
N VAL A 139 18.38 -0.30 6.43
CA VAL A 139 19.37 0.77 6.18
C VAL A 139 19.20 1.92 7.17
N ALA A 140 17.95 2.34 7.42
CA ALA A 140 17.69 3.42 8.35
C ALA A 140 17.96 3.05 9.82
N GLU A 141 17.72 1.80 10.21
CA GLU A 141 18.06 1.27 11.54
C GLU A 141 19.58 1.26 11.75
N ALA A 142 20.33 0.81 10.74
CA ALA A 142 21.80 0.83 10.74
C ALA A 142 22.39 2.25 10.87
N SER A 143 21.61 3.30 10.60
CA SER A 143 22.02 4.69 10.86
C SER A 143 22.22 5.01 12.35
N GLY A 144 21.67 4.18 13.25
CA GLY A 144 21.65 4.40 14.69
C GLY A 144 20.64 5.46 15.14
N ASN A 145 19.75 5.93 14.26
CA ASN A 145 18.71 6.89 14.58
C ASN A 145 17.32 6.27 14.44
N HIS A 146 16.74 5.85 15.57
CA HIS A 146 15.44 5.19 15.60
C HIS A 146 14.31 6.04 15.02
N GLU A 147 14.26 7.35 15.32
CA GLU A 147 13.22 8.25 14.78
C GLU A 147 13.31 8.41 13.27
N LEU A 148 14.53 8.35 12.71
CA LEU A 148 14.75 8.36 11.27
C LEU A 148 14.20 7.09 10.62
N ALA A 149 14.47 5.93 11.22
CA ALA A 149 13.97 4.63 10.75
C ALA A 149 12.44 4.57 10.77
N GLU A 150 11.82 4.96 11.89
CA GLU A 150 10.36 5.02 12.03
C GLU A 150 9.72 5.98 11.02
N THR A 151 10.33 7.14 10.81
CA THR A 151 9.81 8.13 9.85
C THR A 151 9.94 7.64 8.41
N LEU A 152 11.07 7.05 8.03
CA LEU A 152 11.26 6.45 6.71
C LEU A 152 10.29 5.29 6.47
N GLY A 153 10.10 4.40 7.44
CA GLY A 153 9.12 3.30 7.34
C GLY A 153 7.72 3.81 7.05
N ARG A 154 7.26 4.83 7.78
CA ARG A 154 5.94 5.47 7.52
C ARG A 154 5.86 6.13 6.14
N LEU A 155 6.95 6.72 5.64
CA LEU A 155 6.97 7.31 4.30
C LEU A 155 6.89 6.26 3.21
N HIS A 156 7.59 5.14 3.37
CA HIS A 156 7.46 3.99 2.47
C HIS A 156 6.03 3.46 2.44
N ASP A 157 5.37 3.33 3.59
CA ASP A 157 3.96 2.91 3.65
C ASP A 157 3.03 3.87 2.92
N ARG A 158 3.31 5.17 2.98
CA ARG A 158 2.54 6.18 2.24
C ARG A 158 2.80 6.10 0.73
N LEU A 159 4.05 5.91 0.31
CA LEU A 159 4.42 5.84 -1.10
C LEU A 159 4.00 4.54 -1.77
N ALA A 160 4.07 3.42 -1.06
CA ALA A 160 3.55 2.11 -1.48
C ALA A 160 2.09 2.21 -1.91
N ARG A 161 1.27 2.92 -1.13
CA ARG A 161 -0.14 3.20 -1.45
C ARG A 161 -0.34 3.98 -2.76
N PHE A 162 0.66 4.74 -3.23
CA PHE A 162 0.61 5.45 -4.50
C PHE A 162 1.16 4.65 -5.68
N MET A 163 2.14 3.77 -5.46
CA MET A 163 2.60 2.85 -6.50
C MET A 163 1.52 1.82 -6.84
N VAL A 164 0.76 1.39 -5.82
CA VAL A 164 -0.53 0.70 -5.93
C VAL A 164 -1.41 1.48 -6.93
N LEU A 165 -1.59 2.80 -6.80
CA LEU A 165 -2.37 3.61 -7.75
C LEU A 165 -1.78 3.82 -9.16
N ARG A 166 -0.54 3.39 -9.43
CA ARG A 166 0.17 3.64 -10.71
C ARG A 166 0.29 2.40 -11.60
N HIS A 167 0.10 1.19 -11.07
CA HIS A 167 0.33 -0.06 -11.82
C HIS A 167 -0.86 -0.56 -12.68
N GLY A 168 -1.83 0.29 -12.98
CA GLY A 168 -2.58 0.13 -14.24
C GLY A 168 -2.62 1.39 -15.07
N GLY A 169 -1.48 1.65 -15.70
CA GLY A 169 -1.41 2.33 -16.98
C GLY A 169 -0.91 1.36 -18.02
#